data_AF-A0A2A4B0P9-F1
#
_entry.id   AF-A0A2A4B0P9-F1
#
_cell.length_a   1.000
_cell.length_b   1.000
_cell.length_c   1.000
_cell.angle_alpha   90.00
_cell.angle_beta   90.00
_cell.angle_gamma   90.00
#
_symmetry.space_group_name_H-M   'P 1'
#
loop_
_entity.id
_entity.type
_entity.pdbx_description
1 polymer ?
#
loop_
_entity_poly.entity_id
_entity_poly.type
_entity_poly.pdbx_seq_one_letter_code
_entity_poly.pdbx_strand_id
1 'polypeptide(L)' 'MAGLAFGWSPDAFWAATPAELGALVRALAGEEGPVADAGDLRRLMEAFPDG' A
#
# COMPACT_ATOMS: atom_id res chain seq x y z
N MET A 1 12.84 8.47 7.81
CA MET A 1 13.47 7.82 6.64
C MET A 1 12.40 7.49 5.59
N ALA A 2 11.80 8.50 4.95
CA ALA A 2 10.66 8.28 4.05
C ALA A 2 11.07 8.02 2.58
N GLY A 3 12.20 8.56 2.11
CA GLY A 3 12.69 8.35 0.72
C GLY A 3 13.51 7.07 0.49
N LEU A 4 13.95 6.39 1.56
CA LEU A 4 14.84 5.22 1.44
C LEU A 4 14.16 3.98 0.86
N ALA A 5 12.83 3.89 0.91
CA ALA A 5 12.09 2.79 0.30
C ALA A 5 12.20 2.77 -1.24
N PHE A 6 12.65 3.87 -1.87
CA PHE A 6 12.67 4.06 -3.33
C PHE A 6 14.04 4.45 -3.90
N GLY A 7 15.09 4.53 -3.08
CA GLY A 7 16.41 5.03 -3.50
C GLY A 7 16.43 6.53 -3.80
N TRP A 8 15.41 7.28 -3.39
CA TRP A 8 15.33 8.72 -3.62
C TRP A 8 16.13 9.49 -2.57
N SER A 9 16.80 10.56 -3.00
CA SER A 9 17.34 11.54 -2.06
C SER A 9 16.18 12.23 -1.31
N PRO A 10 16.40 12.74 -0.09
CA PRO A 10 15.39 13.49 0.63
C PRO A 10 14.80 14.66 -0.18
N ASP A 11 15.64 15.36 -0.95
CA ASP A 11 15.20 16.49 -1.78
C ASP A 11 14.25 16.06 -2.89
N ALA A 12 14.54 14.93 -3.55
CA ALA A 12 13.65 14.38 -4.57
C ALA A 12 12.29 13.97 -3.99
N PHE A 13 12.27 13.42 -2.77
CA PHE A 13 11.04 13.08 -2.08
C PHE A 13 10.20 14.33 -1.73
N TRP A 14 10.84 15.37 -1.19
CA TRP A 14 10.12 16.58 -0.78
C TRP A 14 9.67 17.47 -1.95
N ALA A 15 10.32 17.37 -3.10
CA ALA A 15 9.91 18.06 -4.32
C ALA A 15 8.73 17.39 -5.05
N ALA A 16 8.43 16.12 -4.73
CA ALA A 16 7.39 15.36 -5.41
C ALA A 16 5.98 15.84 -5.05
N THR A 17 5.10 15.84 -6.04
CA THR A 17 3.68 16.18 -5.84
C THR A 17 2.89 15.00 -5.26
N PRO A 18 1.77 15.24 -4.57
CA PRO A 18 0.89 14.16 -4.10
C PRO A 18 0.42 13.21 -5.21
N ALA A 19 0.22 13.73 -6.44
CA ALA A 19 -0.19 12.93 -7.58
C ALA A 19 0.90 11.94 -8.03
N GLU A 20 2.16 12.37 -8.06
CA GLU A 20 3.31 11.53 -8.40
C GLU A 20 3.57 10.47 -7.32
N LEU A 21 3.46 10.84 -6.04
CA LEU A 21 3.53 9.87 -4.94
C LEU A 21 2.41 8.82 -5.03
N GLY A 22 1.18 9.24 -5.37
CA GLY A 22 0.07 8.31 -5.58
C GLY A 22 0.30 7.37 -6.77
N ALA A 23 0.90 7.84 -7.86
CA ALA A 23 1.26 7.00 -9.00
C ALA A 23 2.33 5.97 -8.63
N LEU A 24 3.33 6.37 -7.84
CA LEU A 24 4.38 5.49 -7.34
C LEU A 24 3.81 4.39 -6.42
N VAL A 25 2.91 4.75 -5.49
CA VAL A 25 2.23 3.79 -4.62
C VAL A 25 1.43 2.78 -5.43
N ARG A 26 0.67 3.23 -6.43
CA ARG A 26 -0.08 2.31 -7.33
C ARG A 26 0.84 1.39 -8.11
N ALA A 27 1.95 1.90 -8.65
CA ALA A 27 2.91 1.10 -9.37
C ALA A 27 3.56 0.01 -8.48
N LEU A 28 3.80 0.31 -7.20
CA LEU A 28 4.31 -0.66 -6.23
C LEU A 28 3.26 -1.66 -5.73
N ALA A 29 2.02 -1.21 -5.55
CA ALA A 29 0.93 -2.06 -5.08
C ALA A 29 0.64 -3.20 -6.07
N GLY A 30 1.10 -3.09 -7.32
CA GLY A 30 0.81 -4.02 -8.40
C GLY A 30 -0.62 -3.83 -8.91
N GLU A 31 -1.09 -4.78 -9.71
CA GLU A 31 -2.51 -4.86 -10.05
C GLU A 31 -3.32 -4.90 -8.74
N GLU A 32 -4.32 -4.04 -8.60
CA GLU A 32 -5.23 -4.06 -7.45
C GLU A 32 -5.78 -5.49 -7.32
N GLY A 33 -5.33 -6.20 -6.29
CA GLY A 33 -5.88 -7.50 -5.94
C GLY A 33 -7.39 -7.38 -5.73
N PRO A 34 -8.15 -8.47 -5.90
CA PRO A 34 -9.59 -8.43 -5.73
C PRO A 34 -9.95 -7.76 -4.40
N VAL A 35 -10.88 -6.79 -4.46
CA VAL A 35 -11.39 -6.10 -3.27
C VAL A 35 -11.93 -7.17 -2.32
N ALA A 36 -11.41 -7.19 -1.09
CA ALA A 36 -11.85 -8.15 -0.09
C ALA A 36 -13.36 -8.02 0.15
N ASP A 37 -14.06 -9.15 0.17
CA ASP A 37 -15.51 -9.19 0.37
C ASP A 37 -15.91 -9.72 1.76
N ALA A 38 -17.22 -9.79 2.01
CA ALA A 38 -17.73 -10.31 3.27
C ALA A 38 -17.37 -11.79 3.52
N GLY A 39 -17.13 -12.56 2.45
CA GLY A 39 -16.66 -13.94 2.53
C GLY A 39 -15.20 -14.03 2.98
N ASP A 40 -14.34 -13.13 2.49
CA ASP A 40 -12.95 -13.02 2.94
C ASP A 40 -12.87 -12.64 4.42
N LEU A 41 -13.68 -11.66 4.84
CA LEU A 41 -13.76 -11.27 6.25
C LEU A 41 -14.19 -12.46 7.12
N ARG A 42 -15.22 -13.21 6.72
CA ARG A 42 -15.67 -14.38 7.48
C ARG A 42 -14.59 -15.47 7.58
N ARG A 43 -13.86 -15.72 6.49
CA ARG A 43 -12.72 -16.66 6.49
C ARG A 43 -11.63 -16.22 7.47
N LEU A 44 -11.34 -14.92 7.56
CA LEU A 44 -10.37 -14.38 8.51
C LEU A 44 -10.84 -14.54 9.96
N MET A 45 -12.11 -14.25 10.26
CA MET A 45 -12.67 -14.43 11.59
C MET A 45 -12.64 -15.90 12.04
N GLU A 46 -12.90 -16.83 11.12
CA GLU A 46 -12.80 -18.28 11.38
C GLU A 46 -11.34 -18.72 11.62
N ALA A 47 -10.38 -18.12 10.91
CA ALA A 47 -8.96 -18.47 11.01
C ALA A 47 -8.27 -17.87 12.25
N PHE A 48 -8.73 -16.71 12.71
CA PHE A 48 -8.17 -15.96 13.85
C PHE A 48 -9.28 -15.63 14.86
N PRO A 49 -9.81 -16.63 15.59
CA PRO A 49 -10.85 -16.38 16.58
C PRO A 49 -10.27 -15.58 17.75
N ASP A 50 -10.88 -14.44 18.05
CA ASP A 50 -10.58 -13.68 19.26
C ASP A 50 -11.09 -14.48 20.48
N GLY A 51 -10.15 -14.98 21.29
CA GLY A 51 -10.40 -15.74 22.51
C GLY A 51 -10.40 -14.88 23.77
#